data_AF-A0A553BRA4-F1
#
_entry.id   AF-A0A553BRA4-F1
#
_cell.length_a   1.000
_cell.length_b   1.000
_cell.length_c   1.000
_cell.angle_alpha   90.00
_cell.angle_beta   90.00
_cell.angle_gamma   90.00
#
_symmetry.space_group_name_H-M   'P 1'
#
loop_
_entity.id
_entity.type
_entity.pdbx_description
1 polymer ?
#
loop_
_entity_poly.entity_id
_entity_poly.type
_entity_poly.pdbx_seq_one_letter_code
_entity_poly.pdbx_strand_id
1 'polypeptide(L)' 'MTKLQVRAFIYQLGCFAILFTSFRYLVDHYTNLIGYWVPLTAFAVGTLLSPKFQAVKTKDGEKLFMKWIFIKEIKEM' A
#
# COMPACT_ATOMS: atom_id res chain seq x y z
N MET A 1 5.49 17.44 -11.00
CA MET A 1 5.77 16.64 -9.79
C MET A 1 7.19 16.89 -9.36
N THR A 2 7.43 17.18 -8.09
CA THR A 2 8.77 17.33 -7.52
C THR A 2 9.44 15.94 -7.40
N LYS A 3 10.78 15.87 -7.44
CA LYS A 3 11.53 14.59 -7.34
C LYS A 3 11.12 13.76 -6.12
N LEU A 4 10.74 14.41 -5.00
CA LEU A 4 10.31 13.72 -3.79
C LEU A 4 8.95 13.03 -3.94
N GLN A 5 8.00 13.70 -4.60
CA GLN A 5 6.66 13.15 -4.86
C GLN A 5 6.72 11.91 -5.76
N VAL A 6 7.64 11.89 -6.73
CA VAL A 6 7.88 10.71 -7.59
C VAL A 6 8.46 9.55 -6.79
N ARG A 7 9.43 9.80 -5.90
CA ARG A 7 9.96 8.77 -5.00
C ARG A 7 8.87 8.20 -4.09
N ALA A 8 8.03 9.07 -3.52
CA ALA A 8 6.89 8.66 -2.70
C ALA A 8 5.92 7.75 -3.46
N PHE A 9 5.62 8.12 -4.71
CA PHE A 9 4.77 7.32 -5.57
C PHE A 9 5.40 5.95 -5.90
N ILE A 10 6.71 5.91 -6.19
CA ILE A 10 7.43 4.65 -6.41
C ILE A 10 7.41 3.77 -5.15
N TYR A 11 7.61 4.34 -3.96
CA TYR A 11 7.51 3.59 -2.71
C TYR A 11 6.10 3.07 -2.46
N GLN A 12 5.06 3.88 -2.74
CA GLN A 12 3.68 3.44 -2.61
C GLN A 12 3.35 2.32 -3.60
N LEU A 13 3.78 2.46 -4.86
CA LEU A 13 3.51 1.48 -5.91
C LEU A 13 4.29 0.18 -5.68
N GLY A 14 5.54 0.27 -5.25
CA GLY A 14 6.36 -0.89 -4.88
C GLY A 14 5.79 -1.63 -3.67
N CYS A 15 5.42 -0.92 -2.60
CA CYS A 15 4.81 -1.53 -1.42
C CYS A 15 3.45 -2.16 -1.77
N PHE A 16 2.64 -1.50 -2.60
CA PHE A 16 1.38 -2.05 -3.10
C PHE A 16 1.61 -3.33 -3.93
N ALA A 17 2.57 -3.33 -4.85
CA ALA A 17 2.85 -4.50 -5.70
C ALA A 17 3.33 -5.73 -4.90
N ILE A 18 4.20 -5.51 -3.90
CA ILE A 18 4.69 -6.59 -3.03
C ILE A 18 3.54 -7.14 -2.19
N LEU A 19 2.79 -6.26 -1.49
CA LEU A 19 1.66 -6.68 -0.66
C LEU A 19 0.58 -7.38 -1.48
N PHE A 20 0.22 -6.83 -2.64
CA PHE A 20 -0.76 -7.43 -3.54
C PHE A 20 -0.34 -8.84 -3.99
N THR A 21 0.93 -9.01 -4.35
CA THR A 21 1.48 -10.32 -4.74
C THR A 21 1.46 -11.31 -3.57
N SER A 22 1.87 -10.89 -2.38
CA SER A 22 1.83 -11.72 -1.17
C SER A 22 0.40 -12.11 -0.78
N PHE A 23 -0.55 -11.17 -0.76
CA PHE A 23 -1.96 -11.45 -0.47
C PHE A 23 -2.58 -12.35 -1.52
N ARG A 24 -2.23 -12.19 -2.80
CA ARG A 24 -2.71 -13.08 -3.86
C ARG A 24 -2.25 -14.51 -3.63
N TYR A 25 -0.99 -14.72 -3.25
CA TYR A 25 -0.48 -16.05 -2.92
C TYR A 25 -1.14 -16.63 -1.66
N LEU A 26 -1.35 -15.79 -0.63
CA LEU A 26 -2.05 -16.20 0.60
C LEU A 26 -3.50 -16.60 0.31
N VAL A 27 -4.23 -15.81 -0.47
CA VAL A 27 -5.64 -16.08 -0.80
C VAL A 27 -5.76 -17.32 -1.66
N ASP A 28 -4.88 -17.50 -2.64
CA ASP A 28 -4.82 -18.72 -3.45
C ASP A 28 -4.60 -19.96 -2.58
N HIS A 29 -3.63 -19.89 -1.65
CA HIS A 29 -3.25 -21.02 -0.82
C HIS A 29 -4.27 -21.35 0.30
N TYR A 30 -4.82 -20.34 0.98
CA TYR A 30 -5.71 -20.55 2.12
C TYR A 30 -7.16 -20.75 1.73
N THR A 31 -7.59 -20.09 0.66
CA THR A 31 -9.01 -19.93 0.39
C THR A 31 -9.48 -20.86 -0.73
N ASN A 32 -8.56 -21.45 -1.53
CA ASN A 32 -8.89 -22.34 -2.65
C ASN A 32 -9.98 -21.74 -3.57
N LEU A 33 -10.11 -20.41 -3.62
CA LEU A 33 -11.11 -19.77 -4.46
C LEU A 33 -10.70 -20.00 -5.91
N ILE A 34 -11.68 -20.27 -6.76
CA ILE A 34 -11.45 -20.58 -8.17
C ILE A 34 -11.93 -19.38 -8.99
N GLY A 35 -11.13 -18.95 -9.98
CA GLY A 35 -11.49 -17.88 -10.91
C GLY A 35 -11.24 -16.45 -10.39
N TYR A 36 -12.09 -15.50 -10.78
CA TYR A 36 -11.88 -14.06 -10.58
C TYR A 36 -11.93 -13.58 -9.12
N TRP A 37 -12.42 -14.41 -8.20
CA TRP A 37 -12.55 -14.04 -6.79
C TRP A 37 -11.23 -14.04 -6.03
N VAL A 38 -10.23 -14.81 -6.47
CA VAL A 38 -8.88 -14.82 -5.88
C VAL A 38 -8.22 -13.44 -5.97
N PRO A 39 -8.02 -12.85 -7.17
CA PRO A 39 -7.45 -11.52 -7.26
C PRO A 39 -8.36 -10.45 -6.66
N LEU A 40 -9.70 -10.61 -6.70
CA LEU A 40 -10.62 -9.61 -6.16
C LEU A 40 -10.53 -9.50 -4.63
N THR A 41 -10.53 -10.64 -3.93
CA THR A 41 -10.41 -10.67 -2.46
C THR A 41 -9.00 -10.32 -2.01
N ALA A 42 -7.97 -10.81 -2.71
CA ALA A 42 -6.58 -10.41 -2.47
C ALA A 42 -6.37 -8.90 -2.70
N PHE A 43 -7.02 -8.32 -3.71
CA PHE A 43 -7.01 -6.89 -3.97
C PHE A 43 -7.72 -6.11 -2.87
N ALA A 44 -8.91 -6.54 -2.46
CA ALA A 44 -9.68 -5.87 -1.40
C ALA A 44 -8.92 -5.90 -0.07
N VAL A 45 -8.44 -7.07 0.35
CA VAL A 45 -7.67 -7.26 1.58
C VAL A 45 -6.33 -6.55 1.49
N GLY A 46 -5.62 -6.69 0.36
CA GLY A 46 -4.36 -6.02 0.12
C GLY A 46 -4.47 -4.49 0.09
N THR A 47 -5.55 -3.94 -0.45
CA THR A 47 -5.79 -2.48 -0.48
C THR A 47 -6.24 -1.94 0.87
N LEU A 48 -7.03 -2.72 1.62
CA LEU A 48 -7.52 -2.34 2.94
C LEU A 48 -6.42 -2.41 4.01
N LEU A 49 -5.58 -3.45 3.93
CA LEU A 49 -4.41 -3.65 4.78
C LEU A 49 -3.17 -2.91 4.27
N SER A 50 -3.18 -2.39 3.04
CA SER A 50 -2.07 -1.63 2.49
C SER A 50 -1.86 -0.34 3.30
N PRO A 51 -0.63 -0.10 3.78
CA PRO A 51 -0.27 1.22 4.28
C PRO A 51 -0.28 2.21 3.11
N LYS A 52 -0.96 3.34 3.30
CA LYS A 52 -1.03 4.42 2.34
C LYS A 52 0.15 5.37 2.56
N PHE A 53 1.10 5.37 1.62
CA PHE A 53 2.24 6.26 1.62
C PHE A 53 1.95 7.49 0.75
N GLN A 54 1.68 8.64 1.37
CA GLN A 54 1.38 9.86 0.65
C GLN A 54 2.44 10.93 0.96
N ALA A 55 3.09 11.47 -0.07
CA ALA A 55 3.91 12.67 0.10
C ALA A 55 3.00 13.90 0.19
N VAL A 56 3.05 14.59 1.33
CA VAL A 56 2.31 15.83 1.55
C VAL A 56 3.31 16.97 1.66
N LYS A 57 3.09 18.02 0.88
CA LYS A 57 3.85 19.27 0.99
C LYS A 57 3.39 20.02 2.24
N THR A 58 4.19 19.99 3.30
CA THR A 58 3.96 20.85 4.46
C THR A 58 4.75 22.15 4.30
N LYS A 59 4.40 23.18 5.08
CA LYS A 59 4.99 24.53 4.98
C LYS A 59 6.52 24.56 5.23
N ASP A 60 7.06 23.53 5.87
CA ASP A 60 8.49 23.37 6.22
C ASP A 60 9.29 22.47 5.27
N GLY A 61 8.65 21.84 4.28
CA GLY A 61 9.32 20.89 3.38
C GLY A 61 8.42 19.76 2.90
N GLU A 62 8.87 19.03 1.87
CA GLU A 62 8.20 17.81 1.40
C GLU A 62 8.41 16.68 2.42
N LYS A 63 7.33 16.21 3.07
CA LYS A 63 7.38 15.09 4.04
C LYS A 63 6.63 13.87 3.51
N LEU A 64 7.18 12.69 3.75
CA LEU A 64 6.57 11.39 3.45
C LEU A 64 5.70 10.98 4.64
N PHE A 65 4.39 10.81 4.40
CA PHE A 65 3.48 10.33 5.42
C PHE A 65 3.05 8.90 5.09
N MET A 66 3.26 7.98 6.03
CA MET A 66 2.72 6.62 5.97
C MET A 66 1.51 6.53 6.91
N LYS A 67 0.33 6.29 6.35
CA LYS A 67 -0.89 6.05 7.11
C LYS A 67 -1.27 4.58 6.98
N TRP A 68 -1.24 3.84 8.08
CA TRP A 68 -1.66 2.44 8.10
C TRP A 68 -2.91 2.28 8.96
N ILE A 69 -3.84 1.41 8.58
CA ILE A 69 -5.11 1.24 9.31
C ILE A 69 -4.90 0.72 10.75
N PHE A 70 -3.76 0.05 11.01
CA PHE A 70 -3.38 -0.47 12.33
C PHE A 70 -2.52 0.48 13.16
N ILE A 71 -1.87 1.46 12.52
CA ILE A 71 -0.98 2.40 13.23
C ILE A 71 -1.67 3.76 13.26
N LYS A 72 -2.20 4.11 14.43
CA LYS A 72 -2.88 5.39 14.70
C LYS A 72 -1.91 6.58 14.68
N GLU A 73 -0.61 6.33 14.90
CA GLU A 73 0.45 7.32 14.76
C GLU A 73 0.92 7.43 13.31
N ILE A 74 0.75 8.61 12.72
CA ILE A 74 1.36 8.91 11.43
C ILE A 74 2.86 9.11 11.68
N LYS A 75 3.67 8.09 11.41
CA LYS A 75 5.13 8.19 11.52
C LYS A 75 5.65 9.10 10.40
N GLU A 76 6.24 10.23 10.78
CA GLU A 76 7.02 11.07 9.88
C GLU A 76 8.33 10.32 9.55
N MET A 77 8.61 10.14 8.26
CA MET A 77 9.90 9.63 7.75
C MET A 77 10.62 10.68 6.93
#